data_AF-A0A8I1NU93-F1
#
_entry.id   AF-A0A8I1NU93-F1
#
_cell.length_a   1.000
_cell.length_b   1.000
_cell.length_c   1.000
_cell.angle_alpha   90.00
_cell.angle_beta   90.00
_cell.angle_gamma   90.00
#
_symmetry.space_group_name_H-M   'P 1'
#
loop_
_entity.id
_entity.type
_entity.pdbx_description
1 polymer ?
#
loop_
_entity_poly.entity_id
_entity_poly.type
_entity_poly.pdbx_seq_one_letter_code
_entity_poly.pdbx_strand_id
1 'polypeptide(L)'
;MWREWVMLTDWPKEALTSETMVFLKSILQEWCVKNGASILSDAGAAKARSLIDWYEFGIRDRDELLRLLSEEIDPATRAASP
;
A
#
# COMPACT_ATOMS: atom_id res chain seq x y z
N MET A 1 14.63 32.48 21.42
CA MET A 1 15.42 32.00 20.27
C MET A 1 14.85 30.67 19.87
N TRP A 2 14.23 30.65 18.70
CA TRP A 2 13.17 29.73 18.34
C TRP A 2 13.71 28.33 18.03
N ARG A 3 13.04 27.34 18.61
CA ARG A 3 13.12 25.90 18.30
C ARG A 3 12.53 25.62 16.90
N GLU A 4 12.92 26.40 15.90
CA GLU A 4 12.38 26.36 14.53
C GLU A 4 13.00 25.26 13.64
N TRP A 5 13.81 24.36 14.21
CA TRP A 5 14.52 23.31 13.48
C TRP A 5 14.14 21.88 13.90
N VAL A 6 12.92 21.65 14.39
CA VAL A 6 12.24 20.33 14.25
C VAL A 6 11.82 20.16 12.77
N MET A 7 12.72 20.49 11.85
CA MET A 7 12.59 20.51 10.39
C MET A 7 13.38 19.35 9.77
N LEU A 8 13.54 18.26 10.50
CA LEU A 8 13.78 16.96 9.89
C LEU A 8 12.77 16.05 10.58
N THR A 9 11.58 15.97 10.01
CA THR A 9 10.50 15.08 10.45
C THR A 9 10.98 13.63 10.40
N ASP A 10 11.75 13.23 11.41
CA ASP A 10 11.91 11.85 11.82
C ASP A 10 10.66 11.54 12.64
N TRP A 11 9.51 11.48 11.94
CA TRP A 11 8.37 10.79 12.51
C TRP A 11 8.86 9.38 12.80
N PRO A 12 8.74 8.85 14.02
CA PRO A 12 9.08 7.46 14.25
C PRO A 12 8.13 6.64 13.38
N LYS A 13 8.59 6.22 12.20
CA LYS A 13 7.90 5.21 11.41
C LYS A 13 7.98 3.97 12.29
N GLU A 14 6.89 3.69 13.00
CA GLU A 14 6.76 2.42 13.70
C GLU A 14 7.09 1.32 12.69
N ALA A 15 8.10 0.51 13.02
CA ALA A 15 8.50 -0.58 12.15
C ALA A 15 7.27 -1.46 11.88
N LEU A 16 7.06 -1.84 10.61
CA LEU A 16 6.00 -2.77 10.26
C LEU A 16 6.18 -4.05 11.08
N THR A 17 5.28 -4.26 12.04
CA THR A 17 5.32 -5.44 12.89
C THR A 17 4.97 -6.67 12.06
N SER A 18 5.33 -7.86 12.54
CA SER A 18 4.93 -9.11 11.90
C SER A 18 3.40 -9.24 11.78
N GLU A 19 2.65 -8.71 12.75
CA GLU A 19 1.20 -8.64 12.73
C GLU A 19 0.69 -7.76 11.58
N THR A 20 1.25 -6.56 11.43
CA THR A 20 0.94 -5.66 10.30
C THR A 20 1.24 -6.34 8.95
N MET A 21 2.37 -7.04 8.85
CA MET A 21 2.72 -7.74 7.61
C MET A 21 1.74 -8.86 7.28
N VAL A 22 1.22 -9.59 8.28
CA VAL A 22 0.16 -10.60 8.09
C VAL A 22 -1.15 -9.93 7.66
N PHE A 23 -1.50 -8.80 8.28
CA PHE A 23 -2.68 -8.02 7.92
C PHE A 23 -2.64 -7.56 6.45
N LEU A 24 -1.56 -6.88 6.03
CA LEU A 24 -1.40 -6.40 4.66
C LEU A 24 -1.37 -7.55 3.65
N LYS A 25 -0.70 -8.66 3.98
CA LYS A 25 -0.67 -9.86 3.13
C LYS A 25 -2.07 -10.44 2.93
N SER A 26 -2.93 -10.44 3.95
CA SER A 26 -4.30 -10.95 3.82
C SER A 26 -5.14 -10.12 2.83
N ILE A 27 -4.95 -8.80 2.79
CA ILE A 27 -5.62 -7.89 1.85
C ILE A 27 -5.11 -8.13 0.43
N LEU A 28 -3.79 -8.24 0.27
CA LEU A 28 -3.17 -8.54 -1.03
C LEU A 28 -3.67 -9.87 -1.60
N GLN A 29 -3.75 -10.91 -0.77
CA GLN A 29 -4.26 -12.21 -1.20
C GLN A 29 -5.71 -12.13 -1.67
N GLU A 30 -6.57 -11.38 -0.97
CA GLU A 30 -7.95 -11.18 -1.39
C GLU A 30 -8.03 -10.45 -2.73
N TRP A 31 -7.28 -9.36 -2.90
CA TRP A 31 -7.22 -8.64 -4.17
C TRP A 31 -6.72 -9.54 -5.31
N CYS A 32 -5.66 -10.32 -5.07
CA CYS A 32 -5.13 -11.27 -6.05
C CYS A 32 -6.17 -12.30 -6.49
N VAL A 33 -6.89 -12.92 -5.55
CA VAL A 33 -7.96 -13.88 -5.85
C VAL A 33 -9.06 -13.24 -6.68
N LYS A 34 -9.51 -12.03 -6.30
CA LYS A 34 -10.57 -11.29 -7.02
C LYS A 34 -10.17 -10.93 -8.46
N ASN A 35 -8.89 -10.69 -8.72
CA ASN A 35 -8.40 -10.22 -10.02
C ASN A 35 -7.69 -11.32 -10.84
N GLY A 36 -7.68 -12.57 -10.36
CA GLY A 36 -6.95 -13.66 -11.01
C GLY A 36 -5.42 -13.43 -11.08
N ALA A 37 -4.89 -12.60 -10.19
CA ALA A 37 -3.47 -12.28 -10.11
C ALA A 37 -2.75 -13.18 -9.10
N SER A 38 -1.43 -13.32 -9.25
CA SER A 38 -0.56 -13.98 -8.27
C SER A 38 0.11 -12.94 -7.39
N ILE A 39 0.34 -13.26 -6.12
CA ILE A 39 1.16 -12.41 -5.23
C ILE A 39 2.61 -12.26 -5.73
N LEU A 40 3.07 -13.18 -6.58
CA LEU A 40 4.41 -13.19 -7.17
C LEU A 40 4.46 -12.53 -8.55
N SER A 41 3.33 -12.08 -9.10
CA SER A 41 3.33 -11.35 -10.37
C SER A 41 3.74 -9.90 -10.16
N ASP A 42 4.12 -9.21 -11.25
CA ASP A 42 4.45 -7.79 -11.23
C ASP A 42 3.29 -6.95 -10.65
N ALA A 43 2.05 -7.28 -11.02
CA ALA A 43 0.87 -6.65 -10.46
C ALA A 43 0.72 -6.90 -8.95
N GLY A 44 0.98 -8.13 -8.47
CA GLY A 44 0.97 -8.45 -7.05
C GLY A 44 2.04 -7.68 -6.27
N ALA A 45 3.25 -7.57 -6.82
CA ALA A 45 4.34 -6.80 -6.21
C ALA A 45 4.05 -5.30 -6.18
N ALA A 46 3.47 -4.73 -7.24
CA ALA A 46 3.05 -3.34 -7.29
C ALA A 46 2.00 -3.03 -6.21
N LYS A 47 0.94 -3.85 -6.11
CA LYS A 47 -0.11 -3.69 -5.10
C LYS A 47 0.41 -3.89 -3.68
N ALA A 48 1.38 -4.78 -3.47
CA ALA A 48 2.04 -4.94 -2.17
C ALA A 48 2.76 -3.66 -1.74
N ARG A 49 3.42 -2.97 -2.69
CA ARG A 49 4.07 -1.68 -2.43
C ARG A 49 3.05 -0.61 -2.07
N SER A 50 1.97 -0.49 -2.85
CA SER A 50 0.90 0.47 -2.56
C SER A 50 0.25 0.24 -1.19
N LEU A 51 0.05 -1.01 -0.78
CA LEU A 51 -0.43 -1.34 0.57
C LEU A 51 0.50 -0.81 1.67
N ILE A 52 1.81 -0.99 1.50
CA ILE A 52 2.80 -0.48 2.45
C ILE A 52 2.74 1.05 2.48
N ASP A 53 2.73 1.70 1.31
CA ASP A 53 2.71 3.16 1.22
C ASP A 53 1.44 3.75 1.87
N TRP A 54 0.27 3.17 1.61
CA TRP A 54 -1.00 3.60 2.25
C TRP A 54 -1.02 3.33 3.75
N TYR A 55 -0.45 2.21 4.19
CA TYR A 55 -0.29 1.94 5.62
C TYR A 55 0.67 2.95 6.25
N GLU A 56 1.83 3.21 5.68
CA GLU A 56 2.74 4.22 6.23
C GLU A 56 2.12 5.63 6.23
N PHE A 57 1.23 5.94 5.27
CA PHE A 57 0.47 7.19 5.23
C PHE A 57 -0.60 7.31 6.34
N GLY A 58 -0.99 6.19 6.97
CA GLY A 58 -1.92 6.17 8.10
C GLY A 58 -3.26 5.50 7.81
N ILE A 59 -3.45 4.92 6.62
CA ILE A 59 -4.66 4.16 6.31
C ILE A 59 -4.55 2.78 6.99
N ARG A 60 -5.44 2.53 7.96
CA ARG A 60 -5.43 1.30 8.79
C ARG A 60 -6.64 0.41 8.54
N ASP A 61 -7.69 0.97 7.95
CA ASP A 61 -8.93 0.24 7.70
C ASP A 61 -8.76 -0.74 6.53
N ARG A 62 -9.23 -1.97 6.74
CA ARG A 62 -9.07 -3.07 5.78
C ARG A 62 -9.83 -2.82 4.48
N ASP A 63 -11.10 -2.42 4.61
CA ASP A 63 -11.99 -2.27 3.46
C ASP A 63 -11.59 -1.05 2.63
N GLU A 64 -11.13 0.01 3.28
CA GLU A 64 -10.56 1.18 2.62
C GLU A 64 -9.28 0.84 1.84
N LEU A 65 -8.35 0.09 2.45
CA LEU A 65 -7.14 -0.37 1.75
C LEU A 65 -7.49 -1.23 0.54
N LEU A 66 -8.46 -2.13 0.67
CA LEU A 66 -8.90 -2.98 -0.45
C LEU A 66 -9.55 -2.16 -1.58
N ARG A 67 -10.38 -1.17 -1.23
CA ARG A 67 -10.99 -0.23 -2.18
C ARG A 67 -9.91 0.53 -2.95
N LEU A 68 -8.90 1.05 -2.26
CA LEU A 68 -7.80 1.77 -2.89
C LEU A 68 -7.00 0.91 -3.86
N LEU A 69 -6.77 -0.39 -3.55
CA LEU A 69 -6.11 -1.29 -4.50
C LEU A 69 -6.92 -1.52 -5.78
N SER A 70 -8.25 -1.51 -5.68
CA SER A 70 -9.14 -1.68 -6.83
C SER A 70 -9.29 -0.40 -7.66
N GLU A 71 -9.19 0.76 -7.04
CA GLU A 71 -9.32 2.07 -7.71
C GLU A 71 -8.00 2.62 -8.22
N GLU A 72 -6.87 2.15 -7.69
CA GLU A 72 -5.55 2.54 -8.16
C GLU A 72 -5.39 2.15 -9.63
N ILE A 73 -5.50 3.19 -10.46
CA ILE A 73 -5.30 3.15 -11.90
C ILE A 73 -3.84 2.79 -12.14
N ASP A 74 -3.59 1.57 -12.61
CA ASP A 74 -2.25 1.17 -13.02
C ASP A 74 -1.76 2.15 -14.10
N PRO A 75 -0.59 2.78 -13.95
CA PRO A 75 -0.06 3.66 -14.99
C PRO A 75 0.14 2.91 -16.32
N ALA A 76 0.29 1.58 -16.27
CA ALA A 76 0.30 0.72 -17.46
C ALA A 76 -1.05 0.71 -18.21
N THR A 77 -2.18 0.83 -17.51
CA THR A 77 -3.52 0.90 -18.11
C THR A 77 -3.75 2.23 -18.83
N ARG A 78 -3.10 3.33 -18.41
CA ARG A 78 -3.16 4.63 -19.12
C ARG A 78 -2.43 4.64 -20.47
N ALA A 79 -1.44 3.76 -20.67
CA ALA A 79 -0.72 3.65 -21.94
C ALA A 79 -1.45 2.80 -23.00
N ALA A 80 -2.52 2.10 -22.61
CA ALA A 80 -3.26 1.18 -23.47
C ALA A 80 -4.62 1.71 -23.96
N SER A 81 -4.86 3.03 -23.86
CA SER A 81 -6.03 3.67 -24.51
C SER A 81 -5.64 4.11 -25.93
N PRO A 82 -6.42 3.76 -26.98
CA PRO A 82 -6.17 4.18 -28.37
C PRO A 82 -6.22 5.69 -28.58
#